data_AF-A0A8T5MD28-F1
#
_entry.id   AF-A0A8T5MD28-F1
#
_cell.length_a   1.000
_cell.length_b   1.000
_cell.length_c   1.000
_cell.angle_alpha   90.00
_cell.angle_beta   90.00
_cell.angle_gamma   90.00
#
_symmetry.space_group_name_H-M   'P 1'
#
loop_
_entity.id
_entity.type
_entity.pdbx_description
1 polymer ?
#
loop_
_entity_poly.entity_id
_entity_poly.type
_entity_poly.pdbx_seq_one_letter_code
_entity_poly.pdbx_strand_id
1 'polypeptide(L)'
;ADILFGGIDQINSRVAKKLNCSPAQIASKIEHSMFTSLQAGDWLDSLSFHKNKPDSSMSYLNDNNWFTSIKEEIHLALSSNCKIAKGIKIAFLDGRSAQIDSQSHCFWQVQNIPSDFSVTSSNAISYVKEAFLGDAHLVLQFAQESNDLPFDLFVFLSALQHQDRHIAEVTIFGVNLEDIERIRIPAGKTHRLIWGMFPQQLGNYIRMNMIGDFRQFFFAPLKQGYFIADVDFLLTQPYTNEQFTIKGSALKIAENGQIQLFILQSPVAGGELATEQLTETYLNHWPNLGEGITDLRRKLELFTYTGDNPFSLAFLAPPPQRDLTSEISALSSHYLSLLDAFVRRFFLPSEYEQVDFSTTKERFYGLNGKAGQCKDGRCITLHIPAEYPFLKHLDYACRRVNEKQVILPDGKKLWLTMES
;
A
#
# COMPACT_ATOMS: atom_id res chain seq x y z
N ALA A 1 6.49 8.04 3.21
CA ALA A 1 7.34 6.89 3.59
C ALA A 1 7.03 6.44 5.01
N ASP A 2 7.26 7.27 6.02
CA ASP A 2 7.06 6.86 7.42
C ASP A 2 5.64 6.37 7.73
N ILE A 3 4.60 7.05 7.26
CA ILE A 3 3.19 6.60 7.44
C ILE A 3 2.99 5.13 7.03
N LEU A 4 3.68 4.68 5.97
CA LEU A 4 3.64 3.28 5.53
C LEU A 4 4.71 2.41 6.18
N PHE A 5 5.79 2.99 6.68
CA PHE A 5 6.78 2.22 7.40
C PHE A 5 6.31 1.94 8.84
N GLY A 6 5.46 2.80 9.41
CA GLY A 6 5.00 2.74 10.80
C GLY A 6 6.11 3.04 11.81
N GLY A 7 7.20 3.68 11.35
CA GLY A 7 8.41 3.92 12.12
C GLY A 7 8.11 4.69 13.39
N ILE A 8 7.59 5.90 13.20
CA ILE A 8 7.39 6.85 14.29
C ILE A 8 6.27 6.42 15.23
N ASP A 9 5.18 5.86 14.72
CA ASP A 9 4.09 5.38 15.58
C ASP A 9 4.55 4.25 16.51
N GLN A 10 5.38 3.33 16.02
CA GLN A 10 5.97 2.29 16.86
C GLN A 10 7.01 2.85 17.84
N ILE A 11 7.84 3.80 17.39
CA ILE A 11 8.81 4.48 18.26
C ILE A 11 8.06 5.18 19.40
N ASN A 12 7.07 6.01 19.07
CA ASN A 12 6.23 6.72 20.04
C ASN A 12 5.54 5.73 20.98
N SER A 13 4.97 4.64 20.48
CA SER A 13 4.29 3.64 21.32
C SER A 13 5.23 2.97 22.32
N ARG A 14 6.44 2.57 21.89
CA ARG A 14 7.42 1.93 22.76
C ARG A 14 8.02 2.89 23.78
N VAL A 15 8.41 4.08 23.33
CA VAL A 15 8.96 5.11 24.22
C VAL A 15 7.93 5.56 25.24
N ALA A 16 6.67 5.75 24.85
CA ALA A 16 5.59 6.10 25.76
C ALA A 16 5.38 5.03 26.83
N LYS A 17 5.41 3.75 26.44
CA LYS A 17 5.33 2.62 27.38
C LYS A 17 6.50 2.61 28.37
N LYS A 18 7.72 2.88 27.90
CA LYS A 18 8.93 2.95 28.75
C LYS A 18 8.86 4.09 29.75
N LEU A 19 8.35 5.24 29.33
CA LEU A 19 8.23 6.45 30.14
C LEU A 19 6.93 6.54 30.95
N ASN A 20 6.04 5.55 30.81
CA ASN A 20 4.71 5.54 31.42
C ASN A 20 3.89 6.81 31.11
N CYS A 21 3.90 7.22 29.83
CA CYS A 21 3.14 8.35 29.33
C CYS A 21 2.30 7.95 28.10
N SER A 22 1.53 8.89 27.55
CA SER A 22 0.79 8.66 26.30
C SER A 22 1.67 8.94 25.07
N PRO A 23 1.48 8.21 23.95
CA PRO A 23 2.22 8.47 22.71
C PRO A 23 2.12 9.92 22.21
N ALA A 24 0.95 10.54 22.34
CA ALA A 24 0.72 11.92 21.93
C ALA A 24 1.59 12.94 22.67
N GLN A 25 1.98 12.67 23.93
CA GLN A 25 2.82 13.57 24.72
C GLN A 25 4.28 13.62 24.25
N ILE A 26 4.74 12.61 23.51
CA ILE A 26 6.13 12.51 23.06
C ILE A 26 6.28 12.59 21.54
N ALA A 27 5.18 12.40 20.79
CA ALA A 27 5.18 12.39 19.33
C ALA A 27 5.85 13.64 18.72
N SER A 28 5.41 14.83 19.14
CA SER A 28 5.98 16.09 18.62
C SER A 28 7.48 16.23 18.92
N LYS A 29 7.94 15.73 20.08
CA LYS A 29 9.35 15.79 20.48
C LYS A 29 10.20 14.83 19.65
N ILE A 30 9.73 13.61 19.43
CA ILE A 30 10.42 12.57 18.65
C ILE A 30 10.43 12.93 17.16
N GLU A 31 9.28 13.31 16.60
CA GLU A 31 9.16 13.73 15.19
C GLU A 31 10.05 14.93 14.88
N HIS A 32 10.03 15.96 15.73
CA HIS A 32 10.90 17.11 15.57
C HIS A 32 12.37 16.68 15.62
N SER A 33 12.77 15.87 16.60
CA SER A 33 14.17 15.43 16.72
C SER A 33 14.63 14.60 15.52
N MET A 34 13.76 13.72 14.99
CA MET A 34 14.09 12.84 13.87
C MET A 34 14.10 13.59 12.53
N PHE A 35 13.11 14.44 12.26
CA PHE A 35 12.92 15.04 10.94
C PHE A 35 13.52 16.43 10.74
N THR A 36 13.90 17.15 11.79
CA THR A 36 14.59 18.44 11.61
C THR A 36 15.94 18.25 10.90
N SER A 37 16.53 17.07 11.01
CA SER A 37 17.73 16.67 10.24
C SER A 37 17.52 16.57 8.71
N LEU A 38 16.28 16.38 8.23
CA LEU A 38 15.98 16.38 6.79
C LEU A 38 16.05 17.78 6.17
N GLN A 39 15.67 18.80 6.94
CA GLN A 39 15.56 20.19 6.50
C GLN A 39 16.90 20.95 6.61
N ALA A 40 17.75 20.57 7.56
CA ALA A 40 19.07 21.16 7.69
C ALA A 40 20.06 20.50 6.71
N GLY A 41 20.91 21.30 6.05
CA GLY A 41 22.00 20.78 5.21
C GLY A 41 23.01 19.95 6.02
N ASP A 42 23.09 20.21 7.33
CA ASP A 42 23.79 19.46 8.35
C ASP A 42 22.94 19.47 9.63
N TRP A 43 22.77 18.34 10.33
CA TRP A 43 21.99 18.29 11.57
C TRP A 43 22.58 19.20 12.67
N LEU A 44 23.89 19.50 12.59
CA LEU A 44 24.55 20.51 13.44
C LEU A 44 23.92 21.90 13.28
N ASP A 45 23.41 22.25 12.09
CA ASP A 45 22.69 23.51 11.85
C ASP A 45 21.27 23.50 12.43
N SER A 46 20.62 22.33 12.51
CA SER A 46 19.34 22.21 13.22
C SER A 46 19.47 22.34 14.74
N LEU A 47 20.59 21.86 15.31
CA LEU A 47 20.89 22.01 16.73
C LEU A 47 21.46 23.38 17.10
N SER A 48 22.11 24.07 16.16
CA SER A 48 22.56 25.46 16.38
C SER A 48 21.36 26.42 16.55
N PHE A 49 20.20 26.07 15.99
CA PHE A 49 18.93 26.75 16.25
C PHE A 49 18.49 26.69 17.73
N HIS A 50 18.88 25.64 18.46
CA HIS A 50 18.67 25.55 19.91
C HIS A 50 19.81 26.16 20.73
N LYS A 51 21.06 26.12 20.26
CA LYS A 51 22.21 26.74 20.95
C LYS A 51 22.10 28.26 21.13
N ASN A 52 21.33 28.96 20.29
CA ASN A 52 21.20 30.41 20.34
C ASN A 52 20.16 30.93 21.36
N LYS A 53 19.57 30.07 22.20
CA LYS A 53 18.79 30.49 23.38
C LYS A 53 19.59 30.25 24.66
N PRO A 54 19.80 31.26 25.53
CA PRO A 54 20.62 31.13 26.74
C PRO A 54 20.10 30.13 27.79
N ASP A 55 18.82 29.70 27.72
CA ASP A 55 18.24 28.64 28.57
C ASP A 55 18.47 27.19 28.04
N SER A 56 19.23 27.01 26.95
CA SER A 56 19.26 25.76 26.17
C SER A 56 20.23 24.68 26.66
N SER A 57 21.26 24.99 27.46
CA SER A 57 22.29 24.02 27.85
C SER A 57 21.79 22.98 28.86
N MET A 58 20.95 23.36 29.81
CA MET A 58 20.26 22.43 30.71
C MET A 58 19.15 21.65 29.98
N SER A 59 18.45 22.28 29.02
CA SER A 59 17.51 21.58 28.13
C SER A 59 18.24 20.51 27.33
N TYR A 60 19.39 20.82 26.75
CA TYR A 60 20.20 19.92 25.93
C TYR A 60 20.75 18.73 26.72
N LEU A 61 21.26 18.95 27.95
CA LEU A 61 21.71 17.86 28.82
C LEU A 61 20.54 16.96 29.28
N ASN A 62 19.39 17.56 29.59
CA ASN A 62 18.18 16.80 29.90
C ASN A 62 17.66 16.03 28.69
N ASP A 63 17.76 16.59 27.49
CA ASP A 63 17.38 15.92 26.24
C ASP A 63 18.32 14.76 25.92
N ASN A 64 19.64 14.91 26.11
CA ASN A 64 20.59 13.81 25.93
C ASN A 64 20.35 12.68 26.94
N ASN A 65 20.17 12.98 28.23
CA ASN A 65 19.88 11.97 29.25
C ASN A 65 18.55 11.24 28.98
N TRP A 66 17.53 12.01 28.55
CA TRP A 66 16.24 11.46 28.15
C TRP A 66 16.40 10.53 26.94
N PHE A 67 17.14 10.93 25.91
CA PHE A 67 17.39 10.10 24.72
C PHE A 67 18.17 8.82 25.02
N THR A 68 19.20 8.89 25.88
CA THR A 68 19.93 7.69 26.34
C THR A 68 18.97 6.68 26.98
N SER A 69 17.96 7.15 27.71
CA SER A 69 16.99 6.28 28.39
C SER A 69 15.98 5.58 27.45
N ILE A 70 15.82 6.07 26.21
CA ILE A 70 14.81 5.59 25.25
C ILE A 70 15.40 4.97 23.97
N LYS A 71 16.72 5.07 23.77
CA LYS A 71 17.43 4.62 22.57
C LYS A 71 17.20 3.15 22.24
N GLU A 72 17.22 2.28 23.24
CA GLU A 72 16.96 0.84 23.06
C GLU A 72 15.54 0.60 22.51
N GLU A 73 14.55 1.35 22.98
CA GLU A 73 13.16 1.25 22.51
C GLU A 73 13.02 1.74 21.06
N ILE A 74 13.75 2.80 20.68
CA ILE A 74 13.83 3.27 19.30
C ILE A 74 14.40 2.16 18.41
N HIS A 75 15.53 1.55 18.80
CA HIS A 75 16.13 0.45 18.05
C HIS A 75 15.17 -0.74 17.90
N LEU A 76 14.51 -1.14 18.98
CA LEU A 76 13.55 -2.25 18.95
C LEU A 76 12.35 -1.93 18.06
N ALA A 77 11.85 -0.68 18.05
CA ALA A 77 10.79 -0.25 17.13
C ALA A 77 11.23 -0.32 15.66
N LEU A 78 12.42 0.17 15.34
CA LEU A 78 12.94 0.16 13.98
C LEU A 78 13.13 -1.28 13.48
N SER A 79 13.73 -2.13 14.30
CA SER A 79 13.93 -3.54 13.95
C SER A 79 12.61 -4.30 13.77
N SER A 80 11.57 -4.00 14.56
CA SER A 80 10.25 -4.63 14.37
C SER A 80 9.56 -4.18 13.08
N ASN A 81 9.71 -2.91 12.70
CA ASN A 81 9.14 -2.38 11.46
C ASN A 81 9.81 -2.92 10.18
N CYS A 82 11.05 -3.37 10.27
CA CYS A 82 11.76 -3.97 9.14
C CYS A 82 11.26 -5.37 8.76
N LYS A 83 10.35 -5.99 9.53
CA LYS A 83 9.77 -7.29 9.17
C LYS A 83 8.81 -7.11 8.00
N ILE A 84 9.16 -7.72 6.87
CA ILE A 84 8.41 -7.66 5.61
C ILE A 84 7.42 -8.82 5.52
N ALA A 85 6.16 -8.51 5.19
CA ALA A 85 5.16 -9.48 4.78
C ALA A 85 5.22 -9.65 3.25
N LYS A 86 5.27 -10.91 2.79
CA LYS A 86 5.30 -11.25 1.36
C LYS A 86 3.90 -11.45 0.80
N GLY A 87 3.00 -12.02 1.59
CA GLY A 87 1.64 -12.27 1.16
C GLY A 87 0.69 -12.62 2.29
N ILE A 88 -0.55 -12.87 1.89
CA ILE A 88 -1.66 -13.20 2.77
C ILE A 88 -2.31 -14.48 2.23
N LYS A 89 -2.45 -15.47 3.10
CA LYS A 89 -3.20 -16.70 2.84
C LYS A 89 -4.57 -16.60 3.50
N ILE A 90 -5.63 -16.82 2.73
CA ILE A 90 -7.01 -16.80 3.19
C ILE A 90 -7.48 -18.25 3.26
N ALA A 91 -7.75 -18.76 4.45
CA ALA A 91 -8.21 -20.13 4.67
C ALA A 91 -9.73 -20.17 4.87
N PHE A 92 -10.38 -21.08 4.15
CA PHE A 92 -11.82 -21.34 4.25
C PHE A 92 -12.10 -22.52 5.18
N LEU A 93 -13.33 -22.61 5.69
CA LEU A 93 -13.74 -23.71 6.57
C LEU A 93 -13.65 -25.11 5.92
N ASP A 94 -13.79 -25.19 4.60
CA ASP A 94 -13.71 -26.44 3.85
C ASP A 94 -12.26 -26.93 3.59
N GLY A 95 -11.28 -26.22 4.16
CA GLY A 95 -9.86 -26.54 4.04
C GLY A 95 -9.18 -25.99 2.78
N ARG A 96 -9.92 -25.36 1.86
CA ARG A 96 -9.34 -24.66 0.71
C ARG A 96 -8.70 -23.35 1.16
N SER A 97 -7.87 -22.77 0.30
CA SER A 97 -7.29 -21.45 0.55
C SER A 97 -7.05 -20.67 -0.73
N ALA A 98 -7.07 -19.35 -0.61
CA ALA A 98 -6.62 -18.43 -1.65
C ALA A 98 -5.40 -17.62 -1.18
N GLN A 99 -4.69 -17.00 -2.11
CA GLN A 99 -3.60 -16.08 -1.79
C GLN A 99 -3.86 -14.70 -2.40
N ILE A 100 -3.54 -13.67 -1.62
CA ILE A 100 -3.43 -12.29 -2.09
C ILE A 100 -2.07 -11.73 -1.67
N ASP A 101 -1.60 -10.68 -2.33
CA ASP A 101 -0.36 -10.03 -1.90
C ASP A 101 -0.53 -9.29 -0.58
N SER A 102 0.59 -8.92 0.05
CA SER A 102 0.59 -8.28 1.35
C SER A 102 -0.05 -6.89 1.39
N GLN A 103 -0.26 -6.23 0.24
CA GLN A 103 -1.04 -4.99 0.16
C GLN A 103 -2.55 -5.25 0.10
N SER A 104 -2.96 -6.51 -0.10
CA SER A 104 -4.35 -6.91 -0.37
C SER A 104 -4.91 -6.32 -1.66
N HIS A 105 -4.08 -6.15 -2.69
CA HIS A 105 -4.45 -5.48 -3.95
C HIS A 105 -4.60 -6.46 -5.12
N CYS A 106 -3.89 -7.57 -5.08
CA CYS A 106 -3.75 -8.53 -6.16
C CYS A 106 -4.04 -9.95 -5.66
N PHE A 107 -4.77 -10.71 -6.46
CA PHE A 107 -5.00 -12.13 -6.25
C PHE A 107 -3.92 -12.98 -6.94
N TRP A 108 -3.49 -14.06 -6.27
CA TRP A 108 -2.41 -14.94 -6.70
C TRP A 108 -2.79 -16.42 -6.59
N GLN A 109 -2.31 -17.23 -7.54
CA GLN A 109 -2.50 -18.69 -7.56
C GLN A 109 -1.39 -19.44 -6.81
N VAL A 110 -0.30 -18.76 -6.50
CA VAL A 110 0.89 -19.35 -5.87
C VAL A 110 1.33 -18.50 -4.69
N GLN A 111 1.97 -19.15 -3.71
CA GLN A 111 2.52 -18.47 -2.53
C GLN A 111 3.78 -17.65 -2.83
N ASN A 112 4.44 -17.91 -3.97
CA ASN A 112 5.67 -17.23 -4.34
C ASN A 112 5.37 -15.88 -5.02
N ILE A 113 4.85 -14.94 -4.24
CA ILE A 113 4.49 -13.59 -4.69
C ILE A 113 5.77 -12.73 -4.81
N PRO A 114 5.97 -11.96 -5.88
CA PRO A 114 7.18 -11.13 -6.03
C PRO A 114 7.33 -10.11 -4.89
N SER A 115 8.58 -9.90 -4.45
CA SER A 115 8.90 -8.99 -3.34
C SER A 115 8.46 -7.53 -3.57
N ASP A 116 8.21 -7.13 -4.82
CA ASP A 116 7.64 -5.83 -5.20
C ASP A 116 6.21 -5.59 -4.67
N PHE A 117 5.50 -6.67 -4.34
CA PHE A 117 4.17 -6.63 -3.74
C PHE A 117 4.21 -6.71 -2.21
N SER A 118 5.39 -6.80 -1.62
CA SER A 118 5.58 -6.85 -0.18
C SER A 118 5.34 -5.49 0.50
N VAL A 119 4.97 -5.52 1.77
CA VAL A 119 4.92 -4.35 2.67
C VAL A 119 5.46 -4.71 4.05
N THR A 120 5.58 -3.73 4.94
CA THR A 120 5.85 -4.03 6.35
C THR A 120 4.72 -4.90 6.91
N SER A 121 5.07 -5.80 7.82
CA SER A 121 4.10 -6.65 8.52
C SER A 121 3.01 -5.82 9.21
N SER A 122 3.38 -4.69 9.82
CA SER A 122 2.44 -3.75 10.43
C SER A 122 1.36 -3.28 9.46
N ASN A 123 1.73 -2.92 8.22
CA ASN A 123 0.75 -2.52 7.21
C ASN A 123 -0.12 -3.68 6.76
N ALA A 124 0.48 -4.85 6.49
CA ALA A 124 -0.29 -6.02 6.08
C ALA A 124 -1.34 -6.38 7.15
N ILE A 125 -0.99 -6.30 8.44
CA ILE A 125 -1.92 -6.49 9.55
C ILE A 125 -3.04 -5.44 9.53
N SER A 126 -2.70 -4.18 9.31
CA SER A 126 -3.70 -3.10 9.22
C SER A 126 -4.68 -3.34 8.08
N TYR A 127 -4.17 -3.66 6.88
CA TYR A 127 -4.99 -3.93 5.69
C TYR A 127 -5.89 -5.15 5.90
N VAL A 128 -5.37 -6.22 6.50
CA VAL A 128 -6.20 -7.41 6.82
C VAL A 128 -7.29 -7.07 7.83
N LYS A 129 -6.98 -6.30 8.88
CA LYS A 129 -7.99 -5.91 9.88
C LYS A 129 -9.08 -5.05 9.25
N GLU A 130 -8.70 -4.06 8.44
CA GLU A 130 -9.64 -3.19 7.75
C GLU A 130 -10.56 -3.97 6.79
N ALA A 131 -9.97 -4.84 5.96
CA ALA A 131 -10.71 -5.55 4.92
C ALA A 131 -11.50 -6.77 5.41
N PHE A 132 -10.99 -7.50 6.42
CA PHE A 132 -11.62 -8.75 6.86
C PHE A 132 -12.36 -8.65 8.20
N LEU A 133 -11.99 -7.73 9.09
CA LEU A 133 -12.69 -7.49 10.35
C LEU A 133 -13.57 -6.23 10.28
N GLY A 134 -13.10 -5.19 9.59
CA GLY A 134 -13.85 -3.97 9.30
C GLY A 134 -14.87 -4.15 8.18
N ASP A 135 -15.48 -3.05 7.76
CA ASP A 135 -16.55 -3.05 6.73
C ASP A 135 -16.05 -2.60 5.35
N ALA A 136 -14.72 -2.51 5.19
CA ALA A 136 -14.12 -2.13 3.93
C ALA A 136 -14.34 -3.22 2.86
N HIS A 137 -14.41 -2.78 1.60
CA HIS A 137 -14.52 -3.69 0.46
C HIS A 137 -13.14 -4.26 0.12
N LEU A 138 -13.08 -5.55 -0.20
CA LEU A 138 -11.88 -6.15 -0.79
C LEU A 138 -11.83 -5.69 -2.25
N VAL A 139 -10.85 -4.88 -2.63
CA VAL A 139 -10.69 -4.41 -4.01
C VAL A 139 -9.48 -5.08 -4.63
N LEU A 140 -9.69 -6.06 -5.50
CA LEU A 140 -8.61 -6.87 -6.06
C LEU A 140 -8.42 -6.67 -7.57
N GLN A 141 -7.19 -6.82 -8.03
CA GLN A 141 -6.85 -7.04 -9.42
C GLN A 141 -6.25 -8.43 -9.57
N PHE A 142 -6.42 -9.06 -10.73
CA PHE A 142 -5.77 -10.35 -10.99
C PHE A 142 -4.38 -10.16 -11.55
N ALA A 143 -3.39 -10.79 -10.91
CA ALA A 143 -2.07 -10.96 -11.48
C ALA A 143 -2.20 -11.76 -12.79
N GLN A 144 -1.94 -11.10 -13.92
CA GLN A 144 -2.16 -11.68 -15.23
C GLN A 144 -0.97 -12.55 -15.65
N GLU A 145 -1.05 -13.85 -15.38
CA GLU A 145 -0.20 -14.85 -16.05
C GLU A 145 -0.86 -15.40 -17.33
N SER A 146 -2.20 -15.40 -17.38
CA SER A 146 -2.97 -15.91 -18.52
C SER A 146 -4.19 -15.04 -18.84
N ASN A 147 -4.80 -15.32 -20.00
CA ASN A 147 -6.08 -14.75 -20.40
C ASN A 147 -7.28 -15.41 -19.71
N ASP A 148 -7.08 -16.45 -18.89
CA ASP A 148 -8.19 -17.09 -18.17
C ASP A 148 -8.23 -16.63 -16.71
N LEU A 149 -9.43 -16.59 -16.13
CA LEU A 149 -9.56 -16.40 -14.69
C LEU A 149 -9.10 -17.65 -13.95
N PRO A 150 -8.36 -17.49 -12.85
CA PRO A 150 -7.82 -18.63 -12.11
C PRO A 150 -8.94 -19.42 -11.43
N PHE A 151 -8.80 -20.75 -11.37
CA PHE A 151 -9.77 -21.62 -10.70
C PHE A 151 -9.99 -21.24 -9.22
N ASP A 152 -8.93 -20.82 -8.54
CA ASP A 152 -8.98 -20.40 -7.14
C ASP A 152 -9.85 -19.16 -6.92
N LEU A 153 -10.06 -18.33 -7.95
CA LEU A 153 -11.01 -17.22 -7.86
C LEU A 153 -12.45 -17.75 -7.79
N PHE A 154 -12.81 -18.77 -8.56
CA PHE A 154 -14.15 -19.34 -8.48
C PHE A 154 -14.39 -19.97 -7.11
N VAL A 155 -13.36 -20.58 -6.52
CA VAL A 155 -13.37 -21.05 -5.12
C VAL A 155 -13.60 -19.88 -4.17
N PHE A 156 -12.86 -18.79 -4.35
CA PHE A 156 -12.99 -17.57 -3.54
C PHE A 156 -14.39 -16.96 -3.64
N LEU A 157 -14.94 -16.81 -4.85
CA LEU A 157 -16.29 -16.27 -5.08
C LEU A 157 -17.37 -17.17 -4.48
N SER A 158 -17.25 -18.51 -4.63
CA SER A 158 -18.17 -19.46 -4.02
C SER A 158 -18.14 -19.37 -2.49
N ALA A 159 -16.96 -19.22 -1.90
CA ALA A 159 -16.79 -19.05 -0.45
C ALA A 159 -17.46 -17.78 0.09
N LEU A 160 -17.53 -16.70 -0.71
CA LEU A 160 -18.23 -15.48 -0.34
C LEU A 160 -19.76 -15.58 -0.45
N GLN A 161 -20.27 -16.54 -1.24
CA GLN A 161 -21.70 -16.72 -1.47
C GLN A 161 -22.37 -17.67 -0.47
N HIS A 162 -21.67 -18.73 -0.04
CA HIS A 162 -22.25 -19.75 0.82
C HIS A 162 -21.82 -19.59 2.29
N GLN A 163 -22.80 -19.66 3.20
CA GLN A 163 -22.57 -19.50 4.65
C GLN A 163 -21.68 -20.60 5.25
N ASP A 164 -21.69 -21.81 4.66
CA ASP A 164 -20.91 -22.98 5.07
C ASP A 164 -19.45 -22.95 4.61
N ARG A 165 -19.08 -22.02 3.71
CA ARG A 165 -17.73 -21.90 3.14
C ARG A 165 -17.04 -20.58 3.48
N HIS A 166 -17.45 -19.92 4.54
CA HIS A 166 -16.90 -18.62 4.92
C HIS A 166 -15.41 -18.67 5.24
N ILE A 167 -14.78 -17.50 5.16
CA ILE A 167 -13.38 -17.29 5.53
C ILE A 167 -13.24 -17.54 7.03
N ALA A 168 -12.38 -18.48 7.41
CA ALA A 168 -12.16 -18.87 8.80
C ALA A 168 -10.95 -18.15 9.42
N GLU A 169 -9.87 -18.06 8.65
CA GLU A 169 -8.59 -17.51 9.12
C GLU A 169 -7.86 -16.82 7.98
N VAL A 170 -7.18 -15.73 8.31
CA VAL A 170 -6.26 -15.03 7.42
C VAL A 170 -4.87 -15.09 8.04
N THR A 171 -3.90 -15.61 7.30
CA THR A 171 -2.50 -15.75 7.73
C THR A 171 -1.61 -14.84 6.91
N ILE A 172 -0.88 -13.96 7.58
CA ILE A 172 0.14 -13.11 6.98
C ILE A 172 1.46 -13.87 7.03
N PHE A 173 2.16 -14.02 5.91
CA PHE A 173 3.43 -14.74 5.84
C PHE A 173 4.58 -13.87 5.35
N GLY A 174 5.78 -14.18 5.80
CA GLY A 174 7.01 -13.43 5.53
C GLY A 174 7.75 -13.89 4.28
N VAL A 175 8.94 -13.32 4.08
CA VAL A 175 9.75 -13.54 2.88
C VAL A 175 10.20 -15.01 2.76
N ASN A 176 10.40 -15.70 3.88
CA ASN A 176 10.76 -17.12 3.92
C ASN A 176 9.52 -18.03 4.08
N LEU A 177 8.32 -17.52 3.77
CA LEU A 177 7.04 -18.20 3.95
C LEU A 177 6.75 -18.58 5.41
N GLU A 178 7.40 -17.92 6.37
CA GLU A 178 7.12 -18.09 7.78
C GLU A 178 5.84 -17.33 8.16
N ASP A 179 5.01 -17.94 9.01
CA ASP A 179 3.83 -17.26 9.53
C ASP A 179 4.25 -16.07 10.41
N ILE A 180 3.72 -14.90 10.10
CA ILE A 180 3.92 -13.67 10.86
C ILE A 180 2.80 -13.49 11.88
N GLU A 181 1.56 -13.54 11.39
CA GLU A 181 0.35 -13.36 12.21
C GLU A 181 -0.80 -14.17 11.62
N ARG A 182 -1.66 -14.67 12.50
CA ARG A 182 -2.90 -15.37 12.14
C ARG A 182 -4.08 -14.65 12.76
N ILE A 183 -5.05 -14.29 11.94
CA ILE A 183 -6.23 -13.52 12.33
C ILE A 183 -7.46 -14.37 12.05
N ARG A 184 -8.18 -14.74 13.11
CA ARG A 184 -9.44 -15.48 12.99
C ARG A 184 -10.56 -14.54 12.59
N ILE A 185 -11.35 -14.97 11.62
CA ILE A 185 -12.49 -14.20 11.12
C ILE A 185 -13.76 -14.68 11.82
N PRO A 186 -14.57 -13.77 12.40
CA PRO A 186 -15.83 -14.16 13.04
C PRO A 186 -16.77 -14.88 12.06
N ALA A 187 -17.39 -15.96 12.52
CA ALA A 187 -18.42 -16.65 11.75
C ALA A 187 -19.55 -15.68 11.39
N GLY A 188 -20.02 -15.75 10.13
CA GLY A 188 -21.07 -14.88 9.61
C GLY A 188 -20.61 -13.48 9.17
N LYS A 189 -19.31 -13.14 9.30
CA LYS A 189 -18.78 -11.93 8.66
C LYS A 189 -18.89 -12.08 7.14
N THR A 190 -19.60 -11.14 6.51
CA THR A 190 -19.75 -11.07 5.05
C THR A 190 -18.72 -10.12 4.47
N HIS A 191 -18.10 -10.52 3.36
CA HIS A 191 -17.12 -9.68 2.65
C HIS A 191 -17.63 -9.40 1.25
N ARG A 192 -17.55 -8.13 0.84
CA ARG A 192 -17.82 -7.73 -0.54
C ARG A 192 -16.48 -7.66 -1.27
N LEU A 193 -16.36 -8.45 -2.33
CA LEU A 193 -15.25 -8.37 -3.27
C LEU A 193 -15.65 -7.47 -4.44
N ILE A 194 -14.79 -6.53 -4.76
CA ILE A 194 -14.79 -5.74 -6.00
C ILE A 194 -13.52 -6.13 -6.74
N TRP A 195 -13.59 -6.39 -8.04
CA TRP A 195 -12.38 -6.69 -8.79
C TRP A 195 -12.37 -6.16 -10.21
N GLY A 196 -11.17 -5.95 -10.73
CA GLY A 196 -10.91 -5.55 -12.10
C GLY A 196 -10.65 -6.76 -12.99
N MET A 197 -11.28 -6.78 -14.15
CA MET A 197 -11.12 -7.80 -15.18
C MET A 197 -10.98 -7.14 -16.56
N PHE A 198 -10.01 -7.59 -17.33
CA PHE A 198 -9.76 -7.09 -18.69
C PHE A 198 -10.64 -7.77 -19.72
N PRO A 199 -10.96 -7.12 -20.85
CA PRO A 199 -11.75 -7.76 -21.91
C PRO A 199 -11.16 -9.06 -22.44
N GLN A 200 -9.83 -9.17 -22.56
CA GLN A 200 -9.20 -10.43 -22.96
C GLN A 200 -9.35 -11.56 -21.92
N GLN A 201 -9.84 -11.27 -20.70
CA GLN A 201 -10.08 -12.26 -19.65
C GLN A 201 -11.47 -12.90 -19.71
N LEU A 202 -12.27 -12.56 -20.73
CA LEU A 202 -13.53 -13.22 -21.01
C LEU A 202 -13.29 -14.62 -21.61
N GLY A 203 -12.88 -15.54 -20.75
CA GLY A 203 -12.66 -16.94 -21.08
C GLY A 203 -13.96 -17.76 -21.12
N ASN A 204 -13.83 -19.08 -21.17
CA ASN A 204 -14.95 -20.02 -21.36
C ASN A 204 -16.02 -19.98 -20.25
N TYR A 205 -15.65 -19.52 -19.06
CA TYR A 205 -16.49 -19.55 -17.87
C TYR A 205 -17.24 -18.24 -17.60
N ILE A 206 -17.09 -17.23 -18.47
CA ILE A 206 -17.69 -15.91 -18.28
C ILE A 206 -18.36 -15.50 -19.58
N ARG A 207 -19.64 -15.15 -19.51
CA ARG A 207 -20.39 -14.65 -20.66
C ARG A 207 -21.03 -13.32 -20.31
N MET A 208 -20.84 -12.32 -21.16
CA MET A 208 -21.53 -11.04 -21.01
C MET A 208 -22.98 -11.21 -21.46
N ASN A 209 -23.92 -10.95 -20.56
CA ASN A 209 -25.35 -11.00 -20.84
C ASN A 209 -25.87 -9.64 -21.33
N MET A 210 -25.40 -8.56 -20.70
CA MET A 210 -25.87 -7.20 -20.95
C MET A 210 -24.72 -6.21 -20.84
N ILE A 211 -24.77 -5.18 -21.68
CA ILE A 211 -24.05 -3.92 -21.50
C ILE A 211 -25.03 -2.78 -21.71
N GLY A 212 -25.13 -1.88 -20.74
CA GLY A 212 -25.97 -0.69 -20.80
C GLY A 212 -25.34 0.43 -21.64
N ASP A 213 -26.00 1.59 -21.63
CA ASP A 213 -25.49 2.77 -22.32
C ASP A 213 -24.34 3.42 -21.55
N PHE A 214 -23.31 3.85 -22.29
CA PHE A 214 -22.18 4.55 -21.72
C PHE A 214 -22.57 5.98 -21.34
N ARG A 215 -22.18 6.39 -20.13
CA ARG A 215 -22.36 7.74 -19.59
C ARG A 215 -21.05 8.29 -19.02
N GLN A 216 -20.93 9.61 -19.00
CA GLN A 216 -19.73 10.28 -18.47
C GLN A 216 -19.62 10.09 -16.95
N PHE A 217 -18.41 9.81 -16.49
CA PHE A 217 -18.04 9.72 -15.09
C PHE A 217 -16.76 10.52 -14.85
N PHE A 218 -16.77 11.41 -13.86
CA PHE A 218 -15.60 12.23 -13.52
C PHE A 218 -14.98 11.76 -12.21
N PHE A 219 -13.72 11.31 -12.28
CA PHE A 219 -12.95 10.93 -11.12
C PHE A 219 -12.19 12.14 -10.57
N ALA A 220 -12.79 12.78 -9.56
CA ALA A 220 -12.29 14.02 -8.98
C ALA A 220 -10.83 13.96 -8.47
N PRO A 221 -10.34 12.88 -7.82
CA PRO A 221 -8.99 12.86 -7.27
C PRO A 221 -7.88 13.08 -8.30
N LEU A 222 -8.05 12.58 -9.53
CA LEU A 222 -7.10 12.76 -10.63
C LEU A 222 -7.56 13.77 -11.68
N LYS A 223 -8.71 14.41 -11.48
CA LYS A 223 -9.35 15.31 -12.46
C LYS A 223 -9.50 14.65 -13.85
N GLN A 224 -9.84 13.36 -13.87
CA GLN A 224 -9.91 12.57 -15.10
C GLN A 224 -11.34 12.17 -15.44
N GLY A 225 -11.73 12.32 -16.71
CA GLY A 225 -12.99 11.84 -17.24
C GLY A 225 -12.90 10.41 -17.76
N TYR A 226 -13.97 9.64 -17.54
CA TYR A 226 -14.19 8.29 -18.03
C TYR A 226 -15.61 8.16 -18.58
N PHE A 227 -15.86 7.05 -19.27
CA PHE A 227 -17.20 6.63 -19.67
C PHE A 227 -17.49 5.27 -19.06
N ILE A 228 -18.61 5.14 -18.36
CA ILE A 228 -19.01 3.92 -17.67
C ILE A 228 -20.37 3.42 -18.16
N ALA A 229 -20.58 2.11 -18.12
CA ALA A 229 -21.86 1.46 -18.42
C ALA A 229 -22.09 0.30 -17.45
N ASP A 230 -23.34 0.06 -17.09
CA ASP A 230 -23.74 -1.12 -16.33
C ASP A 230 -23.47 -2.39 -17.16
N VAL A 231 -22.98 -3.44 -16.52
CA VAL A 231 -22.76 -4.75 -17.17
C VAL A 231 -23.24 -5.89 -16.30
N ASP A 232 -23.78 -6.91 -16.96
CA ASP A 232 -24.17 -8.17 -16.33
C ASP A 232 -23.41 -9.32 -16.99
N PHE A 233 -22.79 -10.15 -16.17
CA PHE A 233 -22.06 -11.35 -16.58
C PHE A 233 -22.68 -12.60 -15.98
N LEU A 234 -22.77 -13.67 -16.77
CA LEU A 234 -23.03 -15.02 -16.30
C LEU A 234 -21.70 -15.73 -16.07
N LEU A 235 -21.42 -16.10 -14.82
CA LEU A 235 -20.27 -16.92 -14.48
C LEU A 235 -20.71 -18.36 -14.28
N THR A 236 -19.98 -19.28 -14.92
CA THR A 236 -20.18 -20.73 -14.78
C THR A 236 -19.03 -21.30 -13.95
N GLN A 237 -19.33 -21.88 -12.78
CA GLN A 237 -18.33 -22.52 -11.96
C GLN A 237 -17.78 -23.77 -12.66
N PRO A 238 -16.46 -23.90 -12.82
CA PRO A 238 -15.87 -24.98 -13.60
C PRO A 238 -16.06 -26.38 -12.98
N TYR A 239 -16.17 -26.48 -11.66
CA TYR A 239 -16.27 -27.78 -10.96
C TYR A 239 -17.70 -28.28 -10.80
N THR A 240 -18.66 -27.37 -10.68
CA THR A 240 -20.07 -27.69 -10.38
C THR A 240 -20.99 -27.43 -11.56
N ASN A 241 -20.54 -26.69 -12.58
CA ASN A 241 -21.36 -26.09 -13.64
C ASN A 241 -22.50 -25.20 -13.12
N GLU A 242 -22.45 -24.80 -11.85
CA GLU A 242 -23.39 -23.85 -11.27
C GLU A 242 -23.19 -22.48 -11.93
N GLN A 243 -24.30 -21.82 -12.25
CA GLN A 243 -24.29 -20.52 -12.90
C GLN A 243 -24.83 -19.45 -11.98
N PHE A 244 -24.14 -18.31 -11.94
CA PHE A 244 -24.61 -17.16 -11.19
C PHE A 244 -24.33 -15.87 -11.96
N THR A 245 -25.18 -14.87 -11.76
CA THR A 245 -25.03 -13.57 -12.40
C THR A 245 -24.20 -12.65 -11.50
N ILE A 246 -23.26 -11.94 -12.10
CA ILE A 246 -22.46 -10.90 -11.48
C ILE A 246 -22.71 -9.60 -12.22
N LYS A 247 -22.92 -8.53 -11.47
CA LYS A 247 -23.05 -7.19 -12.02
C LYS A 247 -21.76 -6.41 -11.89
N GLY A 248 -21.63 -5.36 -12.68
CA GLY A 248 -20.47 -4.50 -12.65
C GLY A 248 -20.59 -3.23 -13.49
N SER A 249 -19.43 -2.64 -13.76
CA SER A 249 -19.22 -1.47 -14.59
C SER A 249 -18.22 -1.78 -15.71
N ALA A 250 -18.58 -1.51 -16.96
CA ALA A 250 -17.62 -1.40 -18.07
C ALA A 250 -17.06 0.02 -18.13
N LEU A 251 -15.76 0.17 -18.25
CA LEU A 251 -15.09 1.46 -18.22
C LEU A 251 -14.24 1.72 -19.48
N LYS A 252 -14.38 2.92 -20.04
CA LYS A 252 -13.61 3.47 -21.16
C LYS A 252 -12.98 4.81 -20.77
N ILE A 253 -11.87 5.16 -21.42
CA ILE A 253 -11.20 6.47 -21.25
C ILE A 253 -11.77 7.51 -22.22
N ALA A 254 -12.21 7.08 -23.41
CA ALA A 254 -12.79 7.94 -24.44
C ALA A 254 -14.13 7.37 -24.91
N GLU A 255 -15.03 8.23 -25.37
CA GLU A 255 -16.40 7.88 -25.79
C GLU A 255 -16.42 6.77 -26.86
N ASN A 256 -15.62 6.97 -27.92
CA ASN A 256 -15.44 6.03 -29.02
C ASN A 256 -14.30 5.03 -28.77
N GLY A 257 -13.78 4.97 -27.55
CA GLY A 257 -12.71 4.06 -27.16
C GLY A 257 -13.21 2.63 -26.94
N GLN A 258 -12.27 1.68 -26.94
CA GLN A 258 -12.53 0.31 -26.49
C GLN A 258 -12.68 0.27 -24.96
N ILE A 259 -13.47 -0.69 -24.48
CA ILE A 259 -13.54 -1.00 -23.04
C ILE A 259 -12.15 -1.36 -22.57
N GLN A 260 -11.67 -0.67 -21.54
CA GLN A 260 -10.36 -0.93 -20.95
C GLN A 260 -10.45 -1.91 -19.79
N LEU A 261 -11.55 -1.86 -19.04
CA LEU A 261 -11.73 -2.65 -17.83
C LEU A 261 -13.22 -2.94 -17.58
N PHE A 262 -13.50 -4.13 -17.07
CA PHE A 262 -14.73 -4.46 -16.36
C PHE A 262 -14.44 -4.48 -14.85
N ILE A 263 -15.22 -3.74 -14.09
CA ILE A 263 -15.15 -3.69 -12.62
C ILE A 263 -16.37 -4.46 -12.11
N LEU A 264 -16.15 -5.59 -11.46
CA LEU A 264 -17.20 -6.51 -11.05
C LEU A 264 -17.31 -6.56 -9.53
N GLN A 265 -18.47 -6.96 -9.01
CA GLN A 265 -18.69 -7.14 -7.57
C GLN A 265 -19.26 -8.53 -7.24
N SER A 266 -18.89 -9.08 -6.09
CA SER A 266 -19.39 -10.39 -5.66
C SER A 266 -20.86 -10.26 -5.25
N PRO A 267 -21.70 -11.28 -5.51
CA PRO A 267 -23.06 -11.29 -4.99
C PRO A 267 -23.01 -11.35 -3.47
N VAL A 268 -23.57 -10.35 -2.78
CA VAL A 268 -23.57 -10.28 -1.30
C VAL A 268 -24.93 -9.91 -0.74
N ALA A 269 -25.24 -10.45 0.42
CA ALA A 269 -26.40 -10.09 1.23
C ALA A 269 -26.20 -8.67 1.80
N GLY A 270 -26.62 -7.66 1.04
CA GLY A 270 -26.43 -6.26 1.38
C GLY A 270 -26.70 -5.28 0.24
N GLY A 271 -27.18 -5.79 -0.90
CA GLY A 271 -27.42 -5.00 -2.09
C GLY A 271 -26.16 -4.80 -2.93
N GLU A 272 -26.38 -4.44 -4.18
CA GLU A 272 -25.34 -4.12 -5.15
C GLU A 272 -24.98 -2.64 -5.03
N LEU A 273 -23.70 -2.31 -5.19
CA LEU A 273 -23.28 -0.93 -5.37
C LEU A 273 -23.79 -0.40 -6.71
N ALA A 274 -24.20 0.87 -6.73
CA ALA A 274 -24.44 1.58 -7.99
C ALA A 274 -23.14 1.65 -8.81
N THR A 275 -23.26 1.64 -10.13
CA THR A 275 -22.11 1.58 -11.07
C THR A 275 -21.11 2.72 -10.88
N GLU A 276 -21.57 3.93 -10.55
CA GLU A 276 -20.72 5.06 -10.19
C GLU A 276 -19.91 4.78 -8.91
N GLN A 277 -20.57 4.29 -7.86
CA GLN A 277 -19.94 4.00 -6.58
C GLN A 277 -18.95 2.83 -6.68
N LEU A 278 -19.31 1.80 -7.45
CA LEU A 278 -18.45 0.67 -7.77
C LEU A 278 -17.19 1.13 -8.51
N THR A 279 -17.36 1.99 -9.52
CA THR A 279 -16.25 2.56 -10.29
C THR A 279 -15.37 3.44 -9.41
N GLU A 280 -15.96 4.35 -8.63
CA GLU A 280 -15.23 5.24 -7.72
C GLU A 280 -14.44 4.45 -6.68
N THR A 281 -15.04 3.41 -6.09
CA THR A 281 -14.37 2.51 -5.12
C THR A 281 -13.17 1.82 -5.75
N TYR A 282 -13.34 1.28 -6.97
CA TYR A 282 -12.24 0.62 -7.66
C TYR A 282 -11.12 1.59 -8.05
N LEU A 283 -11.43 2.75 -8.63
CA LEU A 283 -10.43 3.74 -9.04
C LEU A 283 -9.72 4.41 -7.85
N ASN A 284 -10.38 4.47 -6.70
CA ASN A 284 -9.72 4.85 -5.44
C ASN A 284 -8.63 3.86 -5.03
N HIS A 285 -8.63 2.64 -5.54
CA HIS A 285 -7.62 1.62 -5.28
C HIS A 285 -6.63 1.48 -6.45
N TRP A 286 -7.15 1.43 -7.68
CA TRP A 286 -6.39 1.29 -8.92
C TRP A 286 -6.64 2.48 -9.86
N PRO A 287 -6.05 3.66 -9.57
CA PRO A 287 -6.31 4.86 -10.36
C PRO A 287 -5.63 4.83 -11.75
N ASN A 288 -4.51 4.12 -11.90
CA ASN A 288 -3.70 4.11 -13.13
C ASN A 288 -3.93 2.82 -13.92
N LEU A 289 -5.06 2.72 -14.62
CA LEU A 289 -5.50 1.47 -15.26
C LEU A 289 -4.46 0.90 -16.22
N GLY A 290 -4.08 1.62 -17.28
CA GLY A 290 -3.19 1.07 -18.31
C GLY A 290 -1.78 0.76 -17.77
N GLU A 291 -1.13 1.75 -17.18
CA GLU A 291 0.26 1.62 -16.74
C GLU A 291 0.42 0.71 -15.52
N GLY A 292 -0.55 0.68 -14.60
CA GLY A 292 -0.50 -0.20 -13.43
C GLY A 292 -0.45 -1.67 -13.83
N ILE A 293 -1.20 -2.06 -14.88
CA ILE A 293 -1.16 -3.44 -15.42
C ILE A 293 0.16 -3.70 -16.13
N THR A 294 0.64 -2.75 -16.93
CA THR A 294 1.91 -2.90 -17.64
C THR A 294 3.05 -3.09 -16.64
N ASP A 295 3.05 -2.33 -15.53
CA ASP A 295 3.99 -2.49 -14.42
C ASP A 295 3.82 -3.87 -13.74
N LEU A 296 2.58 -4.27 -13.43
CA LEU A 296 2.25 -5.58 -12.86
C LEU A 296 2.80 -6.73 -13.72
N ARG A 297 2.52 -6.72 -15.03
CA ARG A 297 2.98 -7.72 -16.00
C ARG A 297 4.50 -7.74 -16.10
N ARG A 298 5.14 -6.57 -16.18
CA ARG A 298 6.61 -6.48 -16.25
C ARG A 298 7.25 -7.08 -15.00
N LYS A 299 6.69 -6.83 -13.81
CA LYS A 299 7.19 -7.40 -12.54
C LYS A 299 7.02 -8.93 -12.50
N LEU A 300 5.87 -9.42 -12.95
CA LEU A 300 5.61 -10.87 -13.09
C LEU A 300 6.61 -11.53 -14.06
N GLU A 301 6.82 -10.90 -15.21
CA GLU A 301 7.74 -11.39 -16.24
C GLU A 301 9.18 -11.44 -15.70
N LEU A 302 9.65 -10.35 -15.10
CA LEU A 302 10.99 -10.29 -14.47
C LEU A 302 11.14 -11.38 -13.41
N PHE A 303 10.16 -11.51 -12.52
CA PHE A 303 10.17 -12.54 -11.48
C PHE A 303 10.27 -13.96 -12.04
N THR A 304 9.54 -14.24 -13.12
CA THR A 304 9.57 -15.54 -13.80
C THR A 304 10.98 -15.86 -14.33
N TYR A 305 11.72 -14.86 -14.81
CA TYR A 305 13.06 -15.06 -15.37
C TYR A 305 14.20 -15.01 -14.35
N THR A 306 14.12 -14.13 -13.34
CA THR A 306 15.22 -13.90 -12.38
C THR A 306 15.05 -14.66 -11.08
N GLY A 307 13.86 -15.19 -10.80
CA GLY A 307 13.47 -15.68 -9.48
C GLY A 307 13.27 -14.53 -8.48
N ASP A 308 13.02 -14.90 -7.23
CA ASP A 308 12.88 -13.94 -6.13
C ASP A 308 14.27 -13.52 -5.64
N ASN A 309 14.54 -12.21 -5.65
CA ASN A 309 15.64 -11.64 -4.89
C ASN A 309 15.06 -11.17 -3.55
N PRO A 310 15.24 -11.93 -2.45
CA PRO A 310 14.57 -11.62 -1.19
C PRO A 310 15.05 -10.27 -0.67
N PHE A 311 14.19 -9.26 -0.82
CA PHE A 311 14.44 -7.94 -0.26
C PHE A 311 14.20 -8.00 1.24
N SER A 312 15.21 -7.63 2.02
CA SER A 312 15.09 -7.55 3.47
C SER A 312 15.62 -6.21 3.96
N LEU A 313 14.71 -5.41 4.51
CA LEU A 313 15.08 -4.22 5.27
C LEU A 313 15.87 -4.57 6.53
N ALA A 314 15.86 -5.83 6.98
CA ALA A 314 16.62 -6.25 8.15
C ALA A 314 18.15 -6.16 7.91
N PHE A 315 18.62 -6.24 6.66
CA PHE A 315 20.04 -5.97 6.35
C PHE A 315 20.41 -4.50 6.52
N LEU A 316 19.43 -3.62 6.36
CA LEU A 316 19.59 -2.19 6.58
C LEU A 316 19.24 -1.80 8.01
N ALA A 317 18.58 -2.67 8.79
CA ALA A 317 18.34 -2.45 10.20
C ALA A 317 19.68 -2.50 10.94
N PRO A 318 19.88 -1.67 11.97
CA PRO A 318 21.14 -1.68 12.68
C PRO A 318 21.20 -2.99 13.47
N PRO A 319 22.31 -3.75 13.42
CA PRO A 319 22.48 -4.83 14.37
C PRO A 319 22.34 -4.25 15.78
N PRO A 320 21.77 -4.97 16.74
CA PRO A 320 21.78 -4.55 18.14
C PRO A 320 23.24 -4.51 18.63
N GLN A 321 23.95 -3.42 18.35
CA GLN A 321 25.34 -3.23 18.75
C GLN A 321 25.36 -2.92 20.25
N ARG A 322 26.27 -3.61 20.96
CA ARG A 322 26.49 -3.44 22.40
C ARG A 322 27.12 -2.09 22.77
N ASP A 323 27.76 -1.40 21.82
CA ASP A 323 28.23 -0.03 22.00
C ASP A 323 27.14 0.97 21.60
N LEU A 324 26.21 1.18 22.54
CA LEU A 324 25.11 2.15 22.47
C LEU A 324 25.59 3.61 22.54
N THR A 325 26.85 3.92 22.21
CA THR A 325 27.41 5.27 22.21
C THR A 325 27.01 6.11 21.00
N SER A 326 26.36 5.52 19.97
CA SER A 326 25.95 6.29 18.80
C SER A 326 25.01 7.44 19.17
N GLU A 327 25.43 8.66 18.80
CA GLU A 327 24.70 9.90 19.02
C GLU A 327 23.31 9.85 18.36
N ILE A 328 22.37 10.69 18.82
CA ILE A 328 21.01 10.83 18.27
C ILE A 328 21.04 11.06 16.73
N SER A 329 22.08 11.74 16.27
CA SER A 329 22.37 11.95 14.85
C SER A 329 22.51 10.64 14.07
N ALA A 330 23.23 9.65 14.60
CA ALA A 330 23.40 8.35 13.97
C ALA A 330 22.07 7.58 13.88
N LEU A 331 21.24 7.61 14.94
CA LEU A 331 19.90 7.00 14.90
C LEU A 331 19.00 7.64 13.86
N SER A 332 19.01 8.97 13.80
CA SER A 332 18.17 9.74 12.87
C SER A 332 18.63 9.50 11.43
N SER A 333 19.92 9.64 11.14
CA SER A 333 20.50 9.35 9.81
C SER A 333 20.24 7.93 9.36
N HIS A 334 20.29 6.97 10.29
CA HIS A 334 19.99 5.59 10.01
C HIS A 334 18.51 5.39 9.66
N TYR A 335 17.61 5.96 10.46
CA TYR A 335 16.18 5.89 10.21
C TYR A 335 15.80 6.55 8.88
N LEU A 336 16.40 7.69 8.54
CA LEU A 336 16.24 8.31 7.21
C LEU A 336 16.73 7.42 6.08
N SER A 337 17.85 6.72 6.29
CA SER A 337 18.40 5.76 5.32
C SER A 337 17.45 4.57 5.13
N LEU A 338 16.79 4.10 6.20
CA LEU A 338 15.74 3.09 6.12
C LEU A 338 14.52 3.59 5.34
N LEU A 339 14.06 4.80 5.61
CA LEU A 339 12.94 5.42 4.88
C LEU A 339 13.28 5.62 3.41
N ASP A 340 14.49 6.05 3.09
CA ASP A 340 14.94 6.23 1.71
C ASP A 340 15.06 4.89 0.98
N ALA A 341 15.66 3.86 1.59
CA ALA A 341 15.70 2.53 1.00
C ALA A 341 14.29 1.96 0.76
N PHE A 342 13.37 2.19 1.69
CA PHE A 342 11.96 1.86 1.51
C PHE A 342 11.35 2.60 0.32
N VAL A 343 11.61 3.90 0.19
CA VAL A 343 11.12 4.70 -0.95
C VAL A 343 11.69 4.19 -2.28
N ARG A 344 13.01 4.02 -2.36
CA ARG A 344 13.72 3.55 -3.55
C ARG A 344 13.18 2.19 -4.01
N ARG A 345 12.87 1.28 -3.08
CA ARG A 345 12.33 -0.04 -3.41
C ARG A 345 10.88 -0.02 -3.88
N PHE A 346 10.00 0.71 -3.18
CA PHE A 346 8.55 0.55 -3.39
C PHE A 346 7.88 1.63 -4.25
N PHE A 347 8.55 2.77 -4.46
CA PHE A 347 7.99 3.93 -5.15
C PHE A 347 8.80 4.40 -6.35
N LEU A 348 10.11 4.14 -6.39
CA LEU A 348 10.95 4.60 -7.49
C LEU A 348 11.18 3.48 -8.53
N PRO A 349 11.56 3.83 -9.77
CA PRO A 349 12.00 2.85 -10.76
C PRO A 349 13.21 2.04 -10.26
N SER A 350 13.35 0.80 -10.73
CA SER A 350 14.37 -0.15 -10.25
C SER A 350 15.82 0.34 -10.40
N GLU A 351 16.09 1.26 -11.32
CA GLU A 351 17.41 1.89 -11.48
C GLU A 351 17.84 2.74 -10.27
N TYR A 352 16.91 3.10 -9.38
CA TYR A 352 17.20 3.84 -8.15
C TYR A 352 17.53 2.94 -6.95
N GLU A 353 17.44 1.61 -7.08
CA GLU A 353 17.65 0.68 -5.95
C GLU A 353 19.05 0.73 -5.32
N GLN A 354 20.05 1.23 -6.04
CA GLN A 354 21.44 1.33 -5.56
C GLN A 354 21.95 2.77 -5.50
N VAL A 355 21.06 3.74 -5.74
CA VAL A 355 21.39 5.16 -5.71
C VAL A 355 21.48 5.66 -4.27
N ASP A 356 22.39 6.60 -4.00
CA ASP A 356 22.57 7.18 -2.67
C ASP A 356 21.45 8.18 -2.30
N PHE A 357 21.36 8.46 -1.00
CA PHE A 357 20.36 9.38 -0.45
C PHE A 357 20.48 10.81 -1.00
N SER A 358 21.71 11.27 -1.25
CA SER A 358 21.95 12.62 -1.79
C SER A 358 21.29 12.79 -3.15
N THR A 359 21.43 11.77 -4.01
CA THR A 359 20.85 11.76 -5.34
C THR A 359 19.33 11.65 -5.29
N THR A 360 18.75 10.82 -4.41
CA THR A 360 17.27 10.77 -4.26
C THR A 360 16.71 12.06 -3.66
N LYS A 361 17.44 12.68 -2.73
CA LYS A 361 17.07 13.98 -2.16
C LYS A 361 17.03 15.06 -3.23
N GLU A 362 18.06 15.18 -4.05
CA GLU A 362 18.12 16.15 -5.15
C GLU A 362 16.98 15.93 -6.16
N ARG A 363 16.72 14.66 -6.51
CA ARG A 363 15.78 14.29 -7.59
C ARG A 363 14.32 14.13 -7.16
N PHE A 364 14.01 14.04 -5.88
CA PHE A 364 12.63 13.79 -5.44
C PHE A 364 12.28 14.55 -4.18
N TYR A 365 13.07 14.41 -3.11
CA TYR A 365 12.68 14.97 -1.80
C TYR A 365 12.82 16.49 -1.71
N GLY A 366 13.67 17.09 -2.54
CA GLY A 366 13.87 18.54 -2.62
C GLY A 366 12.80 19.28 -3.42
N LEU A 367 11.84 18.58 -4.03
CA LEU A 367 10.78 19.21 -4.80
C LEU A 367 9.76 19.88 -3.88
N ASN A 368 9.40 21.11 -4.22
CA ASN A 368 8.35 21.84 -3.53
C ASN A 368 6.97 21.35 -3.99
N GLY A 369 5.97 21.52 -3.14
CA GLY A 369 4.59 21.25 -3.51
C GLY A 369 3.59 21.98 -2.63
N LYS A 370 2.35 22.02 -3.10
CA LYS A 370 1.22 22.62 -2.40
C LYS A 370 0.32 21.52 -1.86
N ALA A 371 0.03 21.58 -0.56
CA ALA A 371 -1.00 20.75 0.06
C ALA A 371 -2.38 21.42 -0.08
N GLY A 372 -3.37 20.63 -0.47
CA GLY A 372 -4.77 21.03 -0.60
C GLY A 372 -5.72 19.92 -0.17
N GLN A 373 -7.02 20.24 -0.16
CA GLN A 373 -8.08 19.26 0.04
C GLN A 373 -8.68 18.86 -1.31
N CYS A 374 -9.02 17.59 -1.44
CA CYS A 374 -9.85 17.05 -2.51
C CYS A 374 -11.05 16.32 -1.89
N LYS A 375 -12.08 16.04 -2.69
CA LYS A 375 -13.39 15.53 -2.24
C LYS A 375 -13.28 14.41 -1.19
N ASP A 376 -12.37 13.47 -1.42
CA ASP A 376 -12.22 12.26 -0.61
C ASP A 376 -10.80 12.10 -0.02
N GLY A 377 -10.06 13.20 0.13
CA GLY A 377 -8.67 13.10 0.58
C GLY A 377 -7.89 14.40 0.75
N ARG A 378 -6.58 14.25 0.97
CA ARG A 378 -5.60 15.33 0.86
C ARG A 378 -4.84 15.17 -0.45
N CYS A 379 -4.70 16.26 -1.18
CA CYS A 379 -3.99 16.29 -2.44
C CYS A 379 -2.73 17.13 -2.26
N ILE A 380 -1.57 16.57 -2.60
CA ILE A 380 -0.30 17.29 -2.70
C ILE A 380 0.04 17.40 -4.19
N THR A 381 0.21 18.64 -4.65
CA THR A 381 0.60 18.92 -6.03
C THR A 381 2.05 19.40 -6.03
N LEU A 382 2.93 18.63 -6.66
CA LEU A 382 4.36 18.94 -6.77
C LEU A 382 4.59 19.96 -7.88
N HIS A 383 5.35 21.01 -7.57
CA HIS A 383 5.75 22.02 -8.56
C HIS A 383 6.97 21.50 -9.32
N ILE A 384 6.84 21.32 -10.63
CA ILE A 384 7.89 20.77 -11.46
C ILE A 384 8.74 21.92 -12.03
N PRO A 385 10.08 21.93 -11.82
CA PRO A 385 10.95 22.89 -12.46
C PRO A 385 10.85 22.81 -13.99
N ALA A 386 11.05 23.94 -14.68
CA ALA A 386 11.15 23.94 -16.13
C ALA A 386 12.25 22.95 -16.59
N GLU A 387 11.96 22.15 -17.62
CA GLU A 387 12.88 21.16 -18.19
C GLU A 387 13.35 20.07 -17.20
N TYR A 388 12.52 19.72 -16.21
CA TYR A 388 12.88 18.74 -15.20
C TYR A 388 13.25 17.35 -15.80
N PRO A 389 14.52 16.92 -15.72
CA PRO A 389 14.99 15.74 -16.47
C PRO A 389 14.43 14.42 -15.94
N PHE A 390 13.90 14.40 -14.72
CA PHE A 390 13.38 13.20 -14.06
C PHE A 390 11.86 13.11 -14.07
N LEU A 391 11.17 13.88 -14.93
CA LEU A 391 9.71 13.96 -14.96
C LEU A 391 9.03 12.57 -15.04
N LYS A 392 9.53 11.67 -15.89
CA LYS A 392 8.97 10.31 -16.03
C LYS A 392 9.11 9.47 -14.76
N HIS A 393 10.19 9.66 -14.01
CA HIS A 393 10.44 8.90 -12.78
C HIS A 393 9.63 9.46 -11.62
N LEU A 394 9.43 10.78 -11.59
CA LEU A 394 8.56 11.43 -10.63
C LEU A 394 7.09 11.06 -10.87
N ASP A 395 6.66 11.00 -12.14
CA ASP A 395 5.34 10.50 -12.51
C ASP A 395 5.11 9.08 -11.98
N TYR A 396 6.05 8.18 -12.24
CA TYR A 396 6.04 6.82 -11.69
C TYR A 396 5.89 6.83 -10.16
N ALA A 397 6.68 7.64 -9.46
CA ALA A 397 6.62 7.73 -8.00
C ALA A 397 5.26 8.23 -7.49
N CYS A 398 4.69 9.27 -8.11
CA CYS A 398 3.37 9.79 -7.75
C CYS A 398 2.29 8.72 -7.92
N ARG A 399 2.34 7.98 -9.04
CA ARG A 399 1.41 6.88 -9.32
C ARG A 399 1.50 5.78 -8.27
N ARG A 400 2.71 5.35 -7.90
CA ARG A 400 2.93 4.34 -6.87
C ARG A 400 2.40 4.77 -5.50
N VAL A 401 2.54 6.04 -5.13
CA VAL A 401 1.95 6.57 -3.89
C VAL A 401 0.42 6.51 -3.94
N ASN A 402 -0.19 6.90 -5.05
CA ASN A 402 -1.66 6.89 -5.21
C ASN A 402 -2.25 5.47 -5.15
N GLU A 403 -1.53 4.50 -5.72
CA GLU A 403 -1.88 3.08 -5.69
C GLU A 403 -1.73 2.48 -4.29
N LYS A 404 -0.73 2.90 -3.49
CA LYS A 404 -0.52 2.41 -2.13
C LYS A 404 -1.55 2.87 -1.10
N GLN A 405 -2.54 3.66 -1.51
CA GLN A 405 -3.63 4.15 -0.66
C GLN A 405 -3.18 4.69 0.70
N VAL A 406 -2.16 5.55 0.71
CA VAL A 406 -1.62 6.08 1.97
C VAL A 406 -2.71 6.83 2.74
N ILE A 407 -3.15 6.26 3.87
CA ILE A 407 -4.11 6.89 4.78
C ILE A 407 -3.35 7.72 5.81
N LEU A 408 -3.65 9.00 5.88
CA LEU A 408 -3.06 9.93 6.84
C LEU A 408 -3.66 9.70 8.24
N PRO A 409 -3.03 10.22 9.32
CA PRO A 409 -3.56 10.08 10.68
C PRO A 409 -4.97 10.65 10.90
N ASP A 410 -5.44 11.54 10.03
CA ASP A 410 -6.81 12.06 10.04
C ASP A 410 -7.83 11.16 9.32
N GLY A 411 -7.42 9.95 8.90
CA GLY A 411 -8.23 8.99 8.17
C GLY A 411 -8.41 9.30 6.68
N LYS A 412 -7.79 10.37 6.17
CA LYS A 412 -7.93 10.77 4.76
C LYS A 412 -6.86 10.14 3.89
N LYS A 413 -7.24 9.69 2.69
CA LYS A 413 -6.30 9.23 1.67
C LYS A 413 -5.45 10.40 1.16
N LEU A 414 -4.15 10.14 0.99
CA LEU A 414 -3.22 11.03 0.30
C LEU A 414 -3.21 10.77 -1.21
N TRP A 415 -3.22 11.85 -1.97
CA TRP A 415 -3.07 11.87 -3.42
C TRP A 415 -1.87 12.75 -3.80
N LEU A 416 -1.02 12.25 -4.69
CA LEU A 416 0.06 12.99 -5.33
C LEU A 416 -0.28 13.29 -6.79
N THR A 417 -0.07 14.55 -7.16
CA THR A 417 -0.21 15.07 -8.52
C THR A 417 0.97 15.99 -8.82
N MET A 418 1.16 16.35 -10.09
CA MET A 418 2.21 17.26 -10.54
C MET A 418 1.59 18.44 -11.29
N GLU A 419 2.19 19.62 -11.14
CA GLU A 419 1.88 20.79 -11.96
C GLU A 419 3.18 21.42 -12.49
N SER A 420 3.17 21.74 -13.79
CA SER A 420 4.26 22.39 -14.52
C SER A 420 4.22 23.90 -14.41
#